data_AF-A0A941IVR4-F1
#
_entry.id   AF-A0A941IVR4-F1
#
_cell.length_a   1.000
_cell.length_b   1.000
_cell.length_c   1.000
_cell.angle_alpha   90.00
_cell.angle_beta   90.00
_cell.angle_gamma   90.00
#
_symmetry.space_group_name_H-M   'P 1'
#
loop_
_entity.id
_entity.type
_entity.pdbx_description
1 polymer ?
#
loop_
_entity_poly.entity_id
_entity_poly.type
_entity_poly.pdbx_seq_one_letter_code
_entity_poly.pdbx_strand_id
1 'polypeptide(L)'
;MAFYQLRRQQHLKSDLQSVWEFVASPANLKKITPASMGFDIVTRHMPAQMYEGMIIEYNVKPFPMYRARWVTEITHIKQGQYFVD
;
A
#
# COMPACT_ATOMS: atom_id res chain seq x y z
N MET A 1 -18.39 21.75 0.40
CA MET A 1 -18.01 20.32 0.40
C MET A 1 -17.17 20.05 1.61
N ALA A 2 -17.46 19.00 2.37
CA ALA A 2 -16.64 18.63 3.53
C ALA A 2 -15.38 17.88 3.06
N PHE A 3 -14.24 18.20 3.66
CA PHE A 3 -12.97 17.51 3.45
C PHE A 3 -12.62 16.73 4.72
N TYR A 4 -12.27 15.45 4.57
CA TYR A 4 -11.95 14.58 5.69
C TYR A 4 -10.52 14.06 5.54
N GLN A 5 -9.77 14.09 6.64
CA GLN A 5 -8.39 13.59 6.68
C GLN A 5 -8.14 12.78 7.95
N LEU A 6 -7.51 11.62 7.80
CA LEU A 6 -7.00 10.81 8.89
C LEU A 6 -5.46 10.87 8.88
N ARG A 7 -4.85 11.22 10.02
CA ARG A 7 -3.38 11.18 10.21
C ARG A 7 -3.06 10.26 11.37
N ARG A 8 -2.07 9.38 11.19
CA ARG A 8 -1.61 8.45 12.21
C ARG A 8 -0.08 8.36 12.20
N GLN A 9 0.52 8.32 13.38
CA GLN A 9 1.96 8.09 13.56
C GLN A 9 2.17 6.83 14.42
N GLN A 10 3.22 6.07 14.12
CA GLN A 10 3.62 4.88 14.85
C GLN A 10 5.14 4.90 15.05
N HIS A 11 5.63 4.43 16.19
CA HIS A 11 7.05 4.23 16.44
C HIS A 11 7.41 2.76 16.23
N LEU A 12 8.39 2.50 15.35
CA LEU A 12 8.87 1.16 15.04
C LEU A 12 10.23 0.94 15.69
N LYS A 13 10.44 -0.25 16.27
CA LYS A 13 11.75 -0.67 16.82
C LYS A 13 12.61 -1.26 15.70
N SER A 14 12.93 -0.46 14.70
CA SER A 14 13.73 -0.84 13.53
C SER A 14 14.42 0.39 12.96
N ASP A 15 15.50 0.21 12.23
CA ASP A 15 16.18 1.29 11.51
C ASP A 15 15.40 1.68 10.23
N LEU A 16 15.71 2.88 9.72
CA LEU A 16 15.01 3.45 8.58
C LEU A 16 15.17 2.61 7.30
N GLN A 17 16.34 2.00 7.11
CA GLN A 17 16.64 1.25 5.89
C GLN A 17 15.84 -0.05 5.85
N SER A 18 15.81 -0.81 6.95
CA SER A 18 15.00 -2.02 7.07
C SER A 18 13.52 -1.73 6.85
N VAL A 19 13.00 -0.64 7.41
CA VAL A 19 11.61 -0.22 7.22
C VAL A 19 11.36 0.16 5.76
N TRP A 20 12.27 0.91 5.15
CA TRP A 20 12.16 1.32 3.75
C TRP A 20 12.15 0.12 2.80
N GLU A 21 13.10 -0.80 2.93
CA GLU A 21 13.18 -2.02 2.11
C GLU A 21 11.91 -2.87 2.23
N PHE A 22 11.30 -2.89 3.41
CA PHE A 22 10.01 -3.56 3.61
C PHE A 22 8.87 -2.84 2.90
N VAL A 23 8.68 -1.53 3.10
CA VAL A 23 7.53 -0.81 2.54
C VAL A 23 7.67 -0.51 1.04
N ALA A 24 8.89 -0.42 0.52
CA ALA A 24 9.17 -0.21 -0.90
C ALA A 24 8.78 -1.42 -1.77
N SER A 25 8.50 -2.57 -1.18
CA SER A 25 8.04 -3.75 -1.91
C SER A 25 6.50 -3.77 -2.03
N PRO A 26 5.95 -3.78 -3.25
CA PRO A 26 4.50 -3.75 -3.46
C PRO A 26 3.80 -4.99 -2.89
N ALA A 27 4.50 -6.12 -2.78
CA ALA A 27 3.98 -7.35 -2.17
C ALA A 27 3.73 -7.20 -0.65
N ASN A 28 4.42 -6.28 0.02
CA ASN A 28 4.27 -6.05 1.45
C ASN A 28 3.11 -5.09 1.79
N LEU A 29 2.55 -4.37 0.81
CA LEU A 29 1.35 -3.54 1.01
C LEU A 29 0.16 -4.36 1.54
N LYS A 30 0.02 -5.62 1.08
CA LYS A 30 -0.98 -6.55 1.62
C LYS A 30 -0.72 -6.90 3.09
N LYS A 31 0.53 -6.96 3.55
CA LYS A 31 0.89 -7.34 4.92
C LYS A 31 0.62 -6.22 5.94
N ILE A 32 0.73 -4.97 5.52
CA ILE A 32 0.44 -3.81 6.37
C ILE A 32 -1.04 -3.43 6.39
N THR A 33 -1.83 -3.98 5.46
CA THR A 33 -3.27 -3.76 5.39
C THR A 33 -4.01 -4.71 6.32
N PRO A 34 -5.04 -4.26 7.06
CA PRO A 34 -5.83 -5.13 7.92
C PRO A 34 -6.40 -6.35 7.18
N ALA A 35 -6.20 -7.54 7.71
CA ALA A 35 -6.68 -8.79 7.10
C ALA A 35 -8.21 -8.81 6.89
N SER A 36 -8.96 -8.11 7.75
CA SER A 36 -10.41 -7.96 7.65
C SER A 36 -10.88 -7.25 6.36
N MET A 37 -10.02 -6.46 5.71
CA MET A 37 -10.34 -5.79 4.45
C MET A 37 -10.36 -6.76 3.26
N GLY A 38 -9.86 -7.98 3.41
CA GLY A 38 -9.83 -8.98 2.34
C GLY A 38 -9.02 -8.51 1.13
N PHE A 39 -7.87 -7.87 1.39
CA PHE A 39 -7.01 -7.24 0.39
C PHE A 39 -6.22 -8.30 -0.38
N ASP A 40 -6.59 -8.52 -1.64
CA ASP A 40 -5.98 -9.49 -2.54
C ASP A 40 -5.36 -8.79 -3.76
N ILE A 41 -4.04 -8.85 -3.88
CA ILE A 41 -3.31 -8.28 -5.01
C ILE A 41 -3.61 -9.10 -6.27
N VAL A 42 -4.08 -8.43 -7.32
CA VAL A 42 -4.45 -9.03 -8.61
C VAL A 42 -3.33 -8.90 -9.63
N THR A 43 -2.58 -7.79 -9.58
CA THR A 43 -1.43 -7.55 -10.47
C THR A 43 -0.40 -8.69 -10.37
N ARG A 44 -0.12 -9.33 -11.50
CA ARG A 44 0.89 -10.40 -11.59
C ARG A 44 2.27 -9.83 -11.90
N HIS A 45 3.31 -10.59 -11.58
CA HIS A 45 4.71 -10.25 -11.89
C HIS A 45 5.14 -8.87 -11.37
N MET A 46 4.71 -8.51 -10.16
CA MET A 46 5.13 -7.24 -9.57
C MET A 46 6.65 -7.19 -9.39
N PRO A 47 7.27 -6.04 -9.66
CA PRO A 47 8.69 -5.82 -9.39
C PRO A 47 8.99 -5.95 -7.90
N ALA A 48 10.27 -6.16 -7.59
CA ALA A 48 10.73 -6.22 -6.20
C ALA A 48 10.54 -4.88 -5.46
N GLN A 49 10.66 -3.77 -6.17
CA GLN A 49 10.53 -2.40 -5.65
C GLN A 49 9.51 -1.59 -6.46
N MET A 50 8.78 -0.72 -5.77
CA MET A 50 7.85 0.25 -6.37
C MET A 50 8.62 1.34 -7.14
N TYR A 51 7.97 1.89 -8.15
CA TYR A 51 8.46 3.01 -8.97
C TYR A 51 7.32 3.98 -9.30
N GLU A 52 7.64 5.23 -9.63
CA GLU A 52 6.62 6.24 -9.98
C GLU A 52 5.87 5.86 -11.26
N GLY A 53 4.54 6.00 -11.25
CA GLY A 53 3.64 5.57 -12.31
C GLY A 53 3.28 4.07 -12.26
N MET A 54 3.71 3.34 -11.22
CA MET A 54 3.30 1.94 -11.03
C MET A 54 1.81 1.87 -10.67
N ILE A 55 1.06 1.12 -11.47
CA ILE A 55 -0.37 0.84 -11.21
C ILE A 55 -0.52 -0.51 -10.51
N ILE A 56 -1.27 -0.53 -9.41
CA ILE A 56 -1.53 -1.75 -8.66
C ILE A 56 -3.02 -1.98 -8.53
N GLU A 57 -3.46 -3.17 -8.91
CA GLU A 57 -4.86 -3.59 -8.83
C GLU A 57 -5.04 -4.59 -7.68
N TYR A 58 -6.07 -4.33 -6.87
CA TYR A 58 -6.47 -5.13 -5.73
C TYR A 58 -7.96 -5.48 -5.80
N ASN A 59 -8.31 -6.63 -5.26
CA ASN A 59 -9.67 -6.92 -4.83
C ASN A 59 -9.78 -6.68 -3.33
N VAL A 60 -10.80 -5.94 -2.90
CA VAL A 60 -11.10 -5.69 -1.49
C VAL A 60 -12.50 -6.17 -1.14
N LYS A 61 -12.68 -6.55 0.13
CA LYS A 61 -13.95 -7.03 0.72
C LYS A 61 -14.21 -6.29 2.03
N PRO A 62 -14.57 -5.00 1.99
CA PRO A 62 -14.78 -4.22 3.20
C PRO A 62 -15.99 -4.68 4.02
N PHE A 63 -16.96 -5.35 3.39
CA PHE A 63 -18.19 -5.86 4.02
C PHE A 63 -18.50 -7.30 3.57
N PRO A 64 -19.25 -8.08 4.37
CA PRO A 64 -19.73 -9.40 3.97
C PRO A 64 -20.50 -9.32 2.65
N MET A 65 -20.23 -10.26 1.72
CA MET A 65 -20.89 -10.37 0.40
C MET A 65 -20.54 -9.27 -0.63
N TYR A 66 -19.78 -8.23 -0.27
CA TYR A 66 -19.35 -7.19 -1.22
C TYR A 66 -17.88 -7.38 -1.61
N ARG A 67 -17.61 -7.34 -2.92
CA ARG A 67 -16.26 -7.31 -3.49
C ARG A 67 -16.13 -6.08 -4.38
N ALA A 68 -15.06 -5.33 -4.23
CA ALA A 68 -14.76 -4.19 -5.08
C ALA A 68 -13.35 -4.29 -5.64
N ARG A 69 -13.18 -3.81 -6.87
CA ARG A 69 -11.89 -3.65 -7.52
C ARG A 69 -11.34 -2.27 -7.17
N TRP A 70 -10.14 -2.24 -6.60
CA TRP A 70 -9.43 -1.03 -6.22
C TRP A 70 -8.16 -0.94 -7.07
N VAL A 71 -7.97 0.19 -7.75
CA VAL A 71 -6.75 0.47 -8.51
C VAL A 71 -6.07 1.69 -7.88
N THR A 72 -4.77 1.59 -7.59
CA THR A 72 -3.93 2.68 -7.07
C THR A 72 -2.79 3.00 -8.04
N GLU A 73 -2.20 4.17 -7.88
CA GLU A 73 -1.04 4.62 -8.65
C GLU A 73 0.02 5.15 -7.70
N ILE A 74 1.24 4.63 -7.79
CA ILE A 74 2.36 5.22 -7.08
C ILE A 74 2.75 6.53 -7.75
N THR A 75 2.28 7.66 -7.23
CA THR A 75 2.46 8.98 -7.86
C THR A 75 3.81 9.62 -7.55
N HIS A 76 4.36 9.37 -6.35
CA HIS A 76 5.62 9.95 -5.91
C HIS A 76 6.45 8.96 -5.11
N ILE A 77 7.76 8.93 -5.35
CA ILE A 77 8.73 8.20 -4.52
C ILE A 77 9.92 9.09 -4.21
N LYS A 78 10.22 9.20 -2.92
CA LYS A 78 11.50 9.72 -2.44
C LYS A 78 12.19 8.64 -1.61
N GLN A 79 13.23 8.05 -2.20
CA GLN A 79 13.94 6.91 -1.63
C GLN A 79 14.35 7.16 -0.17
N GLY A 80 13.99 6.23 0.71
CA GLY A 80 14.29 6.27 2.14
C GLY A 80 13.50 7.32 2.93
N GLN A 81 12.50 7.99 2.33
CA GLN A 81 11.73 9.04 2.98
C GLN A 81 10.23 8.78 2.91
N TYR A 82 9.64 8.73 1.71
CA TYR A 82 8.21 8.53 1.53
C TYR A 82 7.85 8.01 0.14
N PHE A 83 6.63 7.47 0.03
CA PHE A 83 5.93 7.25 -1.23
C PHE A 83 4.46 7.66 -1.09
N VAL A 84 3.77 7.84 -2.21
CA VAL A 84 2.33 8.15 -2.28
C VAL A 84 1.68 7.19 -3.28
N ASP A 85 0.63 6.49 -2.87
CA ASP A 85 -0.17 5.55 -3.68
C ASP A 85 -1.59 6.05 -3.98
#